data_AF-A0A931B3J4-F1
#
_entry.id   AF-A0A931B3J4-F1
#
_cell.length_a   1.000
_cell.length_b   1.000
_cell.length_c   1.000
_cell.angle_alpha   90.00
_cell.angle_beta   90.00
_cell.angle_gamma   90.00
#
_symmetry.space_group_name_H-M   'P 1'
#
loop_
_entity.id
_entity.type
_entity.pdbx_description
1 polymer ?
#
loop_
_entity_poly.entity_id
_entity_poly.type
_entity_poly.pdbx_seq_one_letter_code
_entity_poly.pdbx_strand_id
1 'polypeptide(L)'
;MEQERAERLVAALRARRVMAHLADLGVYEYAVRVVLPDDEGEAVWDSSDALGLEAEVLQDGVLMGFVPHVPGSEDMSEDQLIEVIATTEYDREGLHPPKDAAGRPVAPPPSQPTASQPSASEAASGAAASASSSPEPSASDEDLTDGPVSHRAPRRHWWSRGSRGSAA
;
A
#
# COMPACT_ATOMS: atom_id res chain seq x y z
N MET A 1 5.89 -3.74 -9.95
CA MET A 1 7.21 -3.61 -10.65
C MET A 1 8.34 -3.54 -9.61
N GLU A 2 9.58 -3.81 -10.02
CA GLU A 2 10.78 -3.60 -9.19
C GLU A 2 11.09 -2.11 -8.95
N GLN A 3 11.65 -1.79 -7.76
CA GLN A 3 11.97 -0.41 -7.36
C GLN A 3 12.90 0.30 -8.35
N GLU A 4 14.04 -0.30 -8.71
CA GLU A 4 15.04 0.36 -9.55
C GLU A 4 14.50 0.67 -10.96
N ARG A 5 13.64 -0.20 -11.49
CA ARG A 5 12.95 0.00 -12.78
C ARG A 5 11.97 1.16 -12.66
N ALA A 6 11.14 1.20 -11.61
CA ALA A 6 10.21 2.30 -11.37
C ALA A 6 10.94 3.65 -11.18
N GLU A 7 12.07 3.67 -10.47
CA GLU A 7 12.90 4.88 -10.30
C GLU A 7 13.50 5.38 -11.63
N ARG A 8 14.01 4.48 -12.49
CA ARG A 8 14.49 4.84 -13.84
C ARG A 8 13.38 5.43 -14.70
N LEU A 9 12.21 4.79 -14.73
CA LEU A 9 11.04 5.27 -15.48
C LEU A 9 10.59 6.66 -14.98
N VAL A 10 10.48 6.86 -13.66
CA VAL A 10 10.12 8.16 -13.05
C VAL A 10 11.13 9.25 -13.42
N ALA A 11 12.42 8.95 -13.42
CA ALA A 11 13.45 9.91 -13.81
C ALA A 11 13.33 10.32 -15.29
N ALA A 12 13.11 9.37 -16.19
CA ALA A 12 12.97 9.63 -17.62
C ALA A 12 11.66 10.37 -17.97
N LEU A 13 10.54 10.01 -17.32
CA LEU A 13 9.26 10.69 -17.45
C LEU A 13 9.35 12.15 -16.97
N ARG A 14 10.03 12.40 -15.84
CA ARG A 14 10.31 13.77 -15.36
C ARG A 14 11.18 14.57 -16.33
N ALA A 15 12.17 13.95 -16.98
CA ALA A 15 12.96 14.62 -18.03
C ALA A 15 12.10 15.03 -19.23
N ARG A 16 11.05 14.25 -19.54
CA ARG A 16 10.00 14.57 -20.54
C ARG A 16 8.91 15.54 -20.02
N ARG A 17 9.05 16.08 -18.80
CA ARG A 17 8.11 16.96 -18.08
C ARG A 17 6.78 16.31 -17.63
N VAL A 18 6.67 14.99 -17.66
CA VAL A 18 5.55 14.27 -17.04
C VAL A 18 5.69 14.34 -15.52
N MET A 19 4.59 14.61 -14.80
CA MET A 19 4.57 14.67 -13.33
C MET A 19 4.56 13.28 -12.69
N ALA A 20 5.62 12.50 -12.96
CA ALA A 20 5.80 11.15 -12.44
C ALA A 20 6.40 11.14 -11.03
N HIS A 21 6.05 10.13 -10.24
CA HIS A 21 6.50 9.88 -8.87
C HIS A 21 6.62 8.36 -8.65
N LEU A 22 7.58 7.94 -7.82
CA LEU A 22 7.61 6.55 -7.34
C LEU A 22 6.43 6.35 -6.38
N ALA A 23 5.65 5.30 -6.61
CA ALA A 23 4.66 4.80 -5.66
C ALA A 23 5.22 3.54 -4.99
N ASP A 24 5.18 3.55 -3.65
CA ASP A 24 5.34 2.37 -2.80
C ASP A 24 3.92 1.88 -2.50
N LEU A 25 3.58 0.69 -3.00
CA LEU A 25 2.27 0.04 -2.82
C LEU A 25 2.29 -0.96 -1.66
N GLY A 26 3.48 -1.37 -1.20
CA GLY A 26 3.64 -2.35 -0.13
C GLY A 26 4.93 -3.14 -0.21
N VAL A 27 4.88 -4.37 0.31
CA VAL A 27 6.07 -5.20 0.57
C VAL A 27 6.71 -5.67 -0.74
N TYR A 28 7.72 -4.93 -1.19
CA TYR A 28 8.43 -5.08 -2.48
C TYR A 28 7.59 -4.74 -3.73
N GLU A 29 6.51 -3.99 -3.56
CA GLU A 29 5.58 -3.64 -4.64
C GLU A 29 5.69 -2.14 -4.99
N TYR A 30 6.28 -1.85 -6.15
CA TYR A 30 6.52 -0.48 -6.62
C TYR A 30 5.85 -0.21 -7.95
N ALA A 31 5.40 1.03 -8.14
CA ALA A 31 4.70 1.49 -9.34
C ALA A 31 5.10 2.94 -9.72
N VAL A 32 4.69 3.38 -10.91
CA VAL A 32 4.94 4.74 -11.43
C VAL A 32 3.64 5.53 -11.37
N ARG A 33 3.52 6.44 -10.39
CA ARG A 33 2.38 7.35 -10.27
C ARG A 33 2.59 8.59 -11.13
N VAL A 34 1.70 8.84 -12.09
CA VAL A 34 1.64 10.07 -12.89
C VAL A 34 0.49 10.93 -12.39
N VAL A 35 0.78 12.16 -11.96
CA VAL A 35 -0.24 13.16 -11.63
C VAL A 35 -0.81 13.72 -12.93
N LEU A 36 -2.14 13.75 -13.05
CA LEU A 36 -2.84 14.28 -14.22
C LEU A 36 -2.99 15.81 -14.09
N PRO A 37 -2.94 16.58 -15.20
CA PRO A 37 -2.85 18.04 -15.11
C PRO A 37 -4.19 18.76 -14.84
N ASP A 38 -5.33 18.10 -15.10
CA ASP A 38 -6.64 18.78 -15.22
C ASP A 38 -7.54 18.73 -13.98
N ASP A 39 -7.24 17.92 -12.95
CA ASP A 39 -7.82 17.92 -11.58
C ASP A 39 -6.88 17.08 -10.66
N GLU A 40 -7.24 16.85 -9.38
CA GLU A 40 -6.48 16.05 -8.38
C GLU A 40 -6.40 14.52 -8.69
N GLY A 41 -6.45 14.15 -9.96
CA GLY A 41 -6.42 12.76 -10.45
C GLY A 41 -5.01 12.24 -10.73
N GLU A 42 -4.85 10.93 -10.69
CA GLU A 42 -3.56 10.25 -10.80
C GLU A 42 -3.67 8.87 -11.46
N ALA A 43 -2.74 8.55 -12.35
CA ALA A 43 -2.59 7.23 -12.95
C ALA A 43 -1.45 6.47 -12.28
N VAL A 44 -1.74 5.36 -11.62
CA VAL A 44 -0.74 4.46 -11.02
C VAL A 44 -0.47 3.34 -12.01
N TRP A 45 0.66 3.44 -12.70
CA TRP A 45 1.12 2.45 -13.68
C TRP A 45 1.97 1.37 -13.02
N ASP A 46 1.64 0.10 -13.26
CA ASP A 46 2.53 -1.00 -12.94
C ASP A 46 2.87 -1.85 -14.17
N SER A 47 4.00 -2.56 -14.11
CA SER A 47 4.32 -3.63 -15.04
C SER A 47 4.56 -4.94 -14.28
N SER A 48 3.77 -5.96 -14.59
CA SER A 48 3.98 -7.33 -14.13
C SER A 48 4.28 -8.26 -15.30
N ASP A 49 5.19 -9.22 -15.13
CA ASP A 49 5.57 -10.20 -16.16
C ASP A 49 4.41 -11.15 -16.56
N ALA A 50 3.26 -11.05 -15.88
CA ALA A 50 2.07 -11.86 -16.10
C ALA A 50 0.92 -11.11 -16.80
N LEU A 51 0.84 -9.77 -16.68
CA LEU A 51 -0.24 -8.94 -17.24
C LEU A 51 0.27 -7.80 -18.14
N GLY A 52 1.59 -7.63 -18.27
CA GLY A 52 2.21 -6.55 -19.02
C GLY A 52 2.17 -5.21 -18.27
N LEU A 53 2.10 -4.12 -19.02
CA LEU A 53 1.88 -2.76 -18.53
C LEU A 53 0.39 -2.48 -18.35
N GLU A 54 0.01 -2.10 -17.14
CA GLU A 54 -1.36 -1.75 -16.74
C GLU A 54 -1.35 -0.45 -15.92
N ALA A 55 -2.50 0.24 -15.83
CA ALA A 55 -2.63 1.40 -14.96
C ALA A 55 -4.02 1.55 -14.37
N GLU A 56 -4.06 1.82 -13.07
CA GLU A 56 -5.25 2.28 -12.37
C GLU A 56 -5.33 3.81 -12.46
N VAL A 57 -6.50 4.35 -12.82
CA VAL A 57 -6.76 5.80 -12.79
C VAL A 57 -7.62 6.11 -11.58
N LEU A 58 -7.11 6.95 -10.68
CA LEU A 58 -7.77 7.36 -9.45
C LEU A 58 -8.09 8.86 -9.48
N GLN A 59 -9.17 9.25 -8.80
CA GLN A 59 -9.52 10.63 -8.47
C GLN A 59 -9.78 10.69 -6.96
N ASP A 60 -9.12 11.57 -6.23
CA ASP A 60 -9.25 11.71 -4.76
C ASP A 60 -8.98 10.39 -3.98
N GLY A 61 -8.19 9.49 -4.55
CA GLY A 61 -7.95 8.13 -4.03
C GLY A 61 -9.08 7.13 -4.26
N VAL A 62 -10.08 7.47 -5.09
CA VAL A 62 -11.14 6.57 -5.57
C VAL A 62 -10.78 6.07 -6.97
N LEU A 63 -10.78 4.75 -7.18
CA LEU A 63 -10.61 4.15 -8.51
C LEU A 63 -11.74 4.59 -9.45
N MET A 64 -11.37 5.23 -10.56
CA MET A 64 -12.25 5.71 -11.62
C MET A 64 -12.24 4.81 -12.87
N GLY A 65 -11.23 3.95 -13.00
CA GLY A 65 -11.10 2.99 -14.10
C GLY A 65 -9.65 2.60 -14.35
N PHE A 66 -9.40 2.06 -15.54
CA PHE A 66 -8.09 1.54 -15.94
C PHE A 66 -7.72 2.06 -17.32
N VAL A 67 -6.42 2.24 -17.58
CA VAL A 67 -5.93 2.32 -18.97
C VAL A 67 -6.07 0.93 -19.60
N PRO A 68 -6.60 0.80 -20.83
CA PRO A 68 -6.68 -0.50 -21.51
C PRO A 68 -5.31 -1.17 -21.63
N HIS A 69 -5.22 -2.44 -21.23
CA HIS A 69 -4.00 -3.25 -21.36
C HIS A 69 -3.41 -3.16 -22.78
N VAL A 70 -2.10 -2.95 -22.86
CA VAL A 70 -1.35 -2.81 -24.11
C VAL A 70 -0.76 -4.18 -24.50
N PRO A 71 -1.21 -4.84 -25.59
CA PRO A 71 -0.74 -6.19 -25.92
C PRO A 71 0.76 -6.23 -26.27
N GLY A 72 1.50 -7.20 -25.71
CA GLY A 72 2.95 -7.31 -25.90
C GLY A 72 3.76 -6.33 -25.05
N SER A 73 3.17 -5.73 -24.02
CA SER A 73 3.86 -4.83 -23.08
C SER A 73 4.68 -5.55 -22.01
N GLU A 74 4.47 -6.85 -21.85
CA GLU A 74 5.31 -7.76 -21.07
C GLU A 74 6.78 -7.76 -21.56
N ASP A 75 7.00 -7.71 -22.87
CA ASP A 75 8.33 -7.69 -23.51
C ASP A 75 8.87 -6.27 -23.81
N MET A 76 8.17 -5.20 -23.39
CA MET A 76 8.55 -3.82 -23.73
C MET A 76 9.79 -3.32 -22.97
N SER A 77 10.71 -2.72 -23.73
CA SER A 77 11.87 -2.01 -23.16
C SER A 77 11.46 -0.76 -22.38
N GLU A 78 12.31 -0.31 -21.46
CA GLU A 78 12.02 0.89 -20.65
C GLU A 78 11.67 2.12 -21.51
N ASP A 79 12.36 2.35 -22.63
CA ASP A 79 12.04 3.43 -23.58
C ASP A 79 10.62 3.33 -24.17
N GLN A 80 10.13 2.12 -24.46
CA GLN A 80 8.78 1.90 -24.98
C GLN A 80 7.73 2.16 -23.89
N LEU A 81 7.98 1.71 -22.65
CA LEU A 81 7.11 1.99 -21.51
C LEU A 81 7.05 3.50 -21.22
N ILE A 82 8.18 4.21 -21.28
CA ILE A 82 8.22 5.67 -21.13
C ILE A 82 7.41 6.36 -22.24
N GLU A 83 7.50 5.88 -23.48
CA GLU A 83 6.72 6.43 -24.60
C GLU A 83 5.21 6.23 -24.40
N VAL A 84 4.77 5.01 -24.05
CA VAL A 84 3.36 4.70 -23.79
C VAL A 84 2.81 5.53 -22.62
N ILE A 85 3.51 5.55 -21.48
CA ILE A 85 3.08 6.30 -20.29
C ILE A 85 3.02 7.82 -20.57
N ALA A 86 3.94 8.35 -21.39
CA ALA A 86 3.98 9.78 -21.73
C ALA A 86 3.00 10.19 -22.85
N THR A 87 2.46 9.25 -23.63
CA THR A 87 1.54 9.52 -24.76
C THR A 87 0.10 9.03 -24.53
N THR A 88 -0.16 8.33 -23.43
CA THR A 88 -1.51 7.88 -23.06
C THR A 88 -2.41 9.07 -22.74
N GLU A 89 -3.52 9.19 -23.47
CA GLU A 89 -4.61 10.12 -23.18
C GLU A 89 -5.63 9.45 -22.24
N TYR A 90 -6.05 10.18 -21.20
CA TYR A 90 -6.95 9.67 -20.16
C TYR A 90 -8.37 10.22 -20.39
N ASP A 91 -9.17 9.50 -21.19
CA ASP A 91 -10.58 9.85 -21.49
C ASP A 91 -11.43 9.88 -20.21
N ARG A 92 -11.99 11.05 -19.87
CA ARG A 92 -12.77 11.25 -18.64
C ARG A 92 -14.20 10.75 -18.78
N GLU A 93 -14.79 10.85 -19.96
CA GLU A 93 -16.15 10.39 -20.27
C GLU A 93 -16.32 8.86 -20.11
N GLY A 94 -15.24 8.09 -20.23
CA GLY A 94 -15.17 6.66 -19.93
C GLY A 94 -14.84 6.30 -18.48
N LEU A 95 -14.31 7.23 -17.69
CA LEU A 95 -13.87 7.00 -16.30
C LEU A 95 -15.00 7.25 -15.29
N HIS A 96 -15.52 6.18 -14.69
CA HIS A 96 -16.59 6.20 -13.70
C HIS A 96 -16.28 5.28 -12.52
N PRO A 97 -16.55 5.67 -11.26
CA PRO A 97 -16.41 4.78 -10.12
C PRO A 97 -17.17 3.45 -10.33
N PRO A 98 -16.58 2.29 -9.99
CA PRO A 98 -17.27 1.01 -10.08
C PRO A 98 -18.64 1.05 -9.39
N LYS A 99 -19.71 0.67 -10.10
CA LYS A 99 -21.10 0.89 -9.66
C LYS A 99 -21.41 0.26 -8.29
N ASP A 100 -20.71 -0.82 -7.94
CA ASP A 100 -20.85 -1.53 -6.67
C ASP A 100 -20.15 -0.83 -5.48
N ALA A 101 -19.22 0.11 -5.73
CA ALA A 101 -18.50 0.85 -4.69
C ALA A 101 -19.43 1.72 -3.83
N ALA A 102 -20.55 2.19 -4.40
CA ALA A 102 -21.58 2.92 -3.67
C ALA A 102 -22.48 2.01 -2.79
N GLY A 103 -22.41 0.68 -2.97
CA GLY A 103 -23.40 -0.28 -2.45
C GLY A 103 -22.99 -1.10 -1.23
N ARG A 104 -21.70 -1.17 -0.87
CA ARG A 104 -21.23 -1.97 0.28
C ARG A 104 -21.15 -1.12 1.55
N PRO A 105 -21.96 -1.39 2.60
CA PRO A 105 -21.70 -0.84 3.91
C PRO A 105 -20.35 -1.37 4.41
N VAL A 106 -19.41 -0.47 4.69
CA VAL A 106 -18.22 -0.84 5.48
C VAL A 106 -18.72 -1.17 6.88
N ALA A 107 -18.85 -2.46 7.17
CA ALA A 107 -19.29 -2.92 8.48
C ALA A 107 -18.34 -2.32 9.55
N PRO A 108 -18.86 -1.74 10.63
CA PRO A 108 -18.00 -1.26 11.71
C PRO A 108 -17.17 -2.44 12.24
N PRO A 109 -15.90 -2.22 12.62
CA PRO A 109 -15.05 -3.29 13.13
C PRO A 109 -15.76 -3.99 14.30
N PRO A 110 -15.75 -5.33 14.37
CA PRO A 110 -16.52 -6.08 15.35
C PRO A 110 -16.14 -5.63 16.74
N SER A 111 -17.11 -5.08 17.48
CA SER A 111 -16.91 -4.61 18.84
C SER A 111 -16.47 -5.78 19.70
N GLN A 112 -15.24 -5.71 20.22
CA GLN A 112 -14.68 -6.77 21.05
C GLN A 112 -15.61 -7.01 22.24
N PRO A 113 -16.11 -8.24 22.46
CA PRO A 113 -17.04 -8.50 23.55
C PRO A 113 -16.32 -8.33 24.88
N THR A 114 -16.71 -7.31 25.64
CA THR A 114 -16.27 -7.09 27.03
C THR A 114 -16.92 -8.14 27.95
N ALA A 115 -16.45 -9.39 27.82
CA ALA A 115 -16.81 -10.51 28.68
C ALA A 115 -16.37 -10.20 30.12
N SER A 116 -17.34 -9.78 30.93
CA SER A 116 -17.11 -9.37 32.31
C SER A 116 -16.76 -10.57 33.19
N GLN A 117 -15.91 -10.36 34.19
CA GLN A 117 -15.52 -11.38 35.15
C GLN A 117 -16.73 -11.89 35.97
N PRO A 118 -16.91 -13.21 36.12
CA PRO A 118 -17.56 -13.77 37.29
C PRO A 118 -16.52 -13.96 38.41
N SER A 119 -16.86 -13.55 39.64
CA SER A 119 -16.11 -13.86 40.86
C SER A 119 -16.89 -14.83 41.75
N ALA A 120 -16.18 -15.63 42.55
CA ALA A 120 -16.70 -16.63 43.51
C ALA A 120 -17.44 -17.84 42.85
N SER A 121 -17.44 -19.07 43.39
CA SER A 121 -16.88 -19.66 44.62
C SER A 121 -16.65 -21.17 44.41
N GLU A 122 -15.97 -21.83 45.35
CA GLU A 122 -15.94 -23.29 45.60
C GLU A 122 -15.43 -24.27 44.52
N ALA A 123 -14.95 -25.48 44.86
CA ALA A 123 -14.19 -25.94 46.03
C ALA A 123 -13.72 -27.40 45.80
N ALA A 124 -12.61 -27.80 46.45
CA ALA A 124 -12.13 -29.19 46.61
C ALA A 124 -11.73 -29.97 45.32
N SER A 125 -10.91 -31.02 45.35
CA SER A 125 -9.79 -31.39 46.26
C SER A 125 -8.98 -32.52 45.58
N GLY A 126 -7.72 -32.76 46.00
CA GLY A 126 -6.81 -33.75 45.39
C GLY A 126 -5.82 -33.08 44.43
N ALA A 127 -4.55 -32.81 44.74
CA ALA A 127 -3.56 -33.46 45.61
C ALA A 127 -2.92 -34.73 45.03
N ALA A 128 -1.92 -34.52 44.17
CA ALA A 128 -0.74 -35.40 44.02
C ALA A 128 0.45 -34.52 43.58
N ALA A 129 1.64 -34.75 44.15
CA ALA A 129 2.83 -33.97 43.86
C ALA A 129 3.81 -34.74 42.97
N SER A 130 4.56 -33.99 42.14
CA SER A 130 5.96 -34.30 41.82
C SER A 130 6.61 -33.05 41.23
N ALA A 131 7.79 -32.69 41.73
CA ALA A 131 8.59 -31.58 41.24
C ALA A 131 9.90 -32.11 40.64
N SER A 132 10.45 -31.42 39.64
CA SER A 132 11.89 -31.42 39.35
C SER A 132 12.31 -30.29 38.40
N SER A 133 13.40 -29.62 38.78
CA SER A 133 14.45 -29.05 37.92
C SER A 133 14.14 -27.97 36.86
N SER A 134 14.43 -26.73 37.24
CA SER A 134 15.28 -25.81 36.46
C SER A 134 16.74 -25.94 36.99
N PRO A 135 17.77 -25.20 36.49
CA PRO A 135 17.86 -24.31 35.32
C PRO A 135 18.63 -25.04 34.17
N GLU A 136 19.45 -24.50 33.24
CA GLU A 136 20.11 -23.21 32.97
C GLU A 136 20.18 -22.95 31.45
N PRO A 137 20.50 -21.71 31.02
CA PRO A 137 21.64 -21.58 30.10
C PRO A 137 22.66 -20.50 30.53
N SER A 138 23.94 -20.82 30.37
CA SER A 138 25.06 -19.90 30.65
C SER A 138 25.15 -18.75 29.64
N ALA A 139 25.60 -17.59 30.10
CA ALA A 139 26.09 -16.53 29.22
C ALA A 139 27.55 -16.80 28.79
N SER A 140 27.88 -16.39 27.57
CA SER A 140 29.23 -16.03 27.14
C SER A 140 29.13 -14.70 26.39
N ASP A 141 30.11 -13.83 26.58
CA ASP A 141 30.13 -12.43 26.14
C ASP A 141 31.12 -12.25 24.96
N GLU A 142 31.45 -11.00 24.63
CA GLU A 142 32.50 -10.54 23.70
C GLU A 142 32.24 -10.74 22.17
N ASP A 143 32.60 -9.82 21.26
CA ASP A 143 32.80 -8.36 21.34
C ASP A 143 32.83 -7.76 19.90
N LEU A 144 32.41 -6.49 19.74
CA LEU A 144 32.60 -5.61 18.54
C LEU A 144 32.05 -6.13 17.17
N THR A 145 31.70 -5.31 16.17
CA THR A 145 32.02 -3.89 15.91
C THR A 145 30.84 -2.98 15.59
N ASP A 146 31.04 -1.71 15.94
CA ASP A 146 30.29 -0.49 15.60
C ASP A 146 29.65 -0.41 14.19
N GLY A 147 28.46 0.19 14.14
CA GLY A 147 27.75 0.56 12.91
C GLY A 147 26.64 1.60 13.20
N PRO A 148 26.59 2.75 12.52
CA PRO A 148 25.82 3.91 13.00
C PRO A 148 24.30 3.79 12.77
N VAL A 149 23.55 3.59 13.86
CA VAL A 149 22.07 3.57 13.86
C VAL A 149 21.50 4.98 13.60
N SER A 150 20.89 5.17 12.43
CA SER A 150 20.25 6.45 12.03
C SER A 150 18.88 6.64 12.67
N HIS A 151 18.84 7.01 13.96
CA HIS A 151 17.59 7.38 14.65
C HIS A 151 17.09 8.80 14.29
N ARG A 152 16.25 8.91 13.25
CA ARG A 152 15.38 10.08 12.97
C ARG A 152 14.31 9.71 11.94
N ALA A 153 13.01 9.94 12.14
CA ALA A 153 12.22 10.26 13.34
C ALA A 153 10.74 9.86 13.08
N PRO A 154 9.92 9.59 14.10
CA PRO A 154 8.49 9.30 13.92
C PRO A 154 7.67 10.56 13.60
N ARG A 155 6.44 10.35 13.07
CA ARG A 155 5.44 11.31 12.54
C ARG A 155 5.56 11.49 11.00
N ARG A 156 4.47 11.66 10.26
CA ARG A 156 3.12 12.17 10.62
C ARG A 156 1.96 11.27 10.13
N HIS A 157 0.84 11.31 10.83
CA HIS A 157 -0.46 10.76 10.38
C HIS A 157 -1.37 11.92 9.95
N TRP A 158 -1.95 11.86 8.75
CA TRP A 158 -3.13 12.62 8.25
C TRP A 158 -3.33 12.31 6.75
N TRP A 159 -4.53 12.31 6.17
CA TRP A 159 -5.91 12.46 6.70
C TRP A 159 -6.84 11.78 5.65
N SER A 160 -7.72 10.82 5.95
CA SER A 160 -9.10 10.95 6.47
C SER A 160 -10.02 11.96 5.74
N ARG A 161 -11.25 11.52 5.47
CA ARG A 161 -12.37 12.29 4.89
C ARG A 161 -12.69 13.57 5.68
N GLY A 162 -13.05 14.64 4.97
CA GLY A 162 -13.78 15.79 5.51
C GLY A 162 -15.07 16.06 4.70
N SER A 163 -16.24 15.88 5.32
CA SER A 163 -17.53 16.03 4.63
C SER A 163 -17.86 17.50 4.30
N ARG A 164 -18.16 17.79 3.02
CA ARG A 164 -18.89 19.01 2.67
C ARG A 164 -20.38 18.83 2.96
N GLY A 165 -20.84 19.38 4.09
CA GLY A 165 -22.26 19.62 4.34
C GLY A 165 -22.82 20.67 3.36
N SER A 166 -24.13 20.62 3.12
CA SER A 166 -24.84 21.48 2.17
C SER A 166 -25.86 22.40 2.86
N ALA A 167 -26.34 23.40 2.12
CA ALA A 167 -27.34 24.40 2.48
C ALA A 167 -26.92 25.44 3.55
N ALA A 168 -27.41 26.69 3.52
CA ALA A 168 -28.35 27.35 2.58
C ALA A 168 -27.90 28.78 2.28
#